data_AF-A0A2H0WRL0-F1
#
_entry.id   AF-A0A2H0WRL0-F1
#
_cell.length_a   1.000
_cell.length_b   1.000
_cell.length_c   1.000
_cell.angle_alpha   90.00
_cell.angle_beta   90.00
_cell.angle_gamma   90.00
#
_symmetry.space_group_name_H-M   'P 1'
#
loop_
_entity.id
_entity.type
_entity.pdbx_description
1 polymer ?
#
loop_
_entity_poly.entity_id
_entity_poly.type
_entity_poly.pdbx_seq_one_letter_code
_entity_poly.pdbx_strand_id
1 'polypeptide(L)' 'ELESVAEVDVALPIGNGQTISQPLVVAFMLELLDPQRDQKILDVGSGSGWTTALLSYIVGNEGKVFGIENIN' A
#
# COMPACT_ATOMS: atom_id res chain seq x y z
N GLU A 1 -17.55 6.95 -5.00
CA GLU A 1 -17.28 8.32 -5.50
C GLU A 1 -15.86 8.50 -6.03
N LEU A 2 -14.81 8.02 -5.34
CA LEU A 2 -13.42 8.15 -5.80
C LEU A 2 -13.02 7.22 -6.96
N GLU A 3 -13.86 6.27 -7.37
CA GLU A 3 -13.57 5.34 -8.47
C GLU A 3 -13.26 6.05 -9.80
N SER A 4 -13.94 7.17 -10.09
CA SER A 4 -13.74 7.95 -11.32
C SER A 4 -12.36 8.61 -11.40
N VAL A 5 -11.63 8.67 -10.28
CA VAL A 5 -10.28 9.23 -10.19
C VAL A 5 -9.25 8.18 -9.79
N ALA A 6 -9.57 6.88 -9.88
CA ALA A 6 -8.66 5.81 -9.46
C ALA A 6 -7.33 5.76 -10.24
N GLU A 7 -7.32 6.25 -11.48
CA GLU A 7 -6.15 6.24 -12.36
C GLU A 7 -5.28 7.51 -12.28
N VAL A 8 -5.70 8.51 -11.49
CA VAL A 8 -4.96 9.77 -11.42
C VAL A 8 -3.77 9.64 -10.47
N ASP A 9 -2.63 10.19 -10.86
CA ASP A 9 -1.42 10.17 -10.05
C ASP A 9 -1.45 11.29 -8.98
N VAL A 10 -2.35 11.18 -8.00
CA VAL A 10 -2.43 12.10 -6.85
C VAL A 10 -2.74 11.34 -5.56
N ALA A 11 -2.44 11.95 -4.41
CA ALA A 11 -2.92 11.43 -3.13
C ALA A 11 -4.44 11.67 -3.00
N LEU A 12 -5.18 10.66 -2.56
CA LEU A 12 -6.64 10.74 -2.40
C LEU A 12 -7.04 10.60 -0.93
N PRO A 13 -8.06 11.32 -0.45
CA PRO A 13 -8.53 11.19 0.92
C PRO A 13 -9.17 9.82 1.16
N ILE A 14 -8.88 9.20 2.31
CA ILE A 14 -9.43 7.88 2.69
C ILE A 14 -10.23 7.91 4.01
N GLY A 15 -10.53 9.12 4.52
CA GLY A 15 -11.19 9.32 5.80
C GLY A 15 -10.20 9.56 6.95
N ASN A 16 -10.71 9.93 8.14
CA ASN A 16 -9.92 10.21 9.35
C ASN A 16 -8.74 11.19 9.15
N GLY A 17 -8.89 12.16 8.24
CA GLY A 17 -7.83 13.10 7.89
C GLY A 17 -6.62 12.49 7.19
N GLN A 18 -6.70 11.22 6.77
CA GLN A 18 -5.64 10.48 6.10
C GLN A 18 -5.82 10.49 4.58
N THR A 19 -4.73 10.22 3.86
CA THR A 19 -4.70 10.05 2.41
C THR A 19 -4.01 8.74 2.03
N ILE A 20 -4.43 8.12 0.92
CA ILE A 20 -3.59 7.15 0.22
C ILE A 20 -2.43 7.90 -0.45
N SER A 21 -1.24 7.30 -0.45
CA SER A 21 -0.08 7.83 -1.16
C SER A 21 -0.33 7.92 -2.66
N GLN A 22 0.23 8.95 -3.29
CA GLN A 22 0.26 9.09 -4.74
C GLN A 22 0.90 7.83 -5.39
N PRO A 23 0.34 7.30 -6.50
CA PRO A 23 0.85 6.09 -7.16
C PRO A 23 2.35 6.10 -7.46
N LEU A 24 2.90 7.20 -7.96
CA LEU A 24 4.34 7.31 -8.24
C LEU A 24 5.21 7.17 -6.98
N VAL A 25 4.73 7.67 -5.83
CA VAL A 25 5.44 7.51 -4.55
C VAL A 25 5.44 6.04 -4.13
N VAL A 26 4.32 5.34 -4.29
CA VAL A 26 4.25 3.90 -3.98
C VAL A 26 5.15 3.08 -4.90
N ALA A 27 5.21 3.40 -6.20
CA ALA A 27 6.14 2.75 -7.13
C ALA A 27 7.61 2.93 -6.68
N PHE A 28 8.01 4.15 -6.33
CA PHE A 28 9.35 4.44 -5.82
C PHE A 28 9.66 3.69 -4.51
N MET A 29 8.69 3.62 -3.59
CA MET A 29 8.85 2.85 -2.34
C MET A 29 9.05 1.36 -2.60
N LEU A 30 8.32 0.78 -3.56
CA LEU A 30 8.46 -0.63 -3.93
C LEU A 30 9.82 -0.91 -4.58
N GLU A 31 10.31 -0.03 -5.45
CA GLU A 31 11.65 -0.15 -6.04
C GLU A 31 12.75 -0.13 -4.98
N LEU A 32 12.64 0.73 -3.97
CA LEU A 32 13.61 0.81 -2.87
C LEU A 32 13.56 -0.40 -1.94
N LEU A 33 12.36 -0.91 -1.65
CA LEU A 33 12.16 -2.05 -0.77
C LEU A 33 12.59 -3.37 -1.44
N ASP A 34 12.45 -3.45 -2.77
CA ASP A 34 12.70 -4.63 -3.60
C ASP A 34 12.08 -5.92 -3.00
N PRO A 35 10.76 -5.95 -2.76
CA PRO A 35 10.10 -7.09 -2.13
C PRO A 35 10.22 -8.34 -3.00
N GLN A 36 10.61 -9.45 -2.40
CA GLN A 36 10.82 -10.73 -3.07
C GLN A 36 9.76 -11.76 -2.67
N ARG A 37 9.62 -12.80 -3.49
CA ARG A 37 8.76 -13.95 -3.19
C ARG A 37 9.09 -14.57 -1.83
N ASP A 38 8.05 -15.08 -1.19
CA ASP A 38 8.10 -15.86 0.05
C ASP A 38 8.61 -15.07 1.28
N GLN A 39 8.80 -13.75 1.14
CA GLN A 39 9.19 -12.87 2.23
C GLN A 39 8.05 -12.58 3.20
N LYS A 40 8.45 -12.16 4.42
CA LYS A 40 7.54 -11.61 5.43
C LYS A 40 7.76 -10.11 5.56
N ILE A 41 6.71 -9.32 5.33
CA ILE A 41 6.78 -7.85 5.31
C ILE A 41 5.79 -7.27 6.31
N LEU A 42 6.18 -6.21 7.00
CA LEU A 42 5.32 -5.40 7.87
C LEU A 42 5.09 -4.03 7.22
N ASP A 43 3.83 -3.71 6.95
CA ASP A 43 3.37 -2.41 6.44
C ASP A 43 2.80 -1.59 7.61
N VAL A 44 3.53 -0.56 8.04
CA VAL A 44 3.19 0.29 9.19
C VAL A 44 2.54 1.57 8.72
N GLY A 45 1.33 1.84 9.21
CA GLY A 45 0.48 2.90 8.65
C GLY A 45 -0.16 2.44 7.34
N SER A 46 -0.75 1.22 7.37
CA SER A 46 -1.26 0.57 6.16
C SER A 46 -2.40 1.32 5.46
N GLY A 47 -3.04 2.28 6.14
CA GLY A 47 -4.03 3.20 5.61
C GLY A 47 -5.17 2.47 4.90
N SER A 48 -5.28 2.71 3.58
CA SER A 48 -6.27 2.05 2.72
C SER A 48 -6.03 0.55 2.49
N GLY A 49 -4.86 0.03 2.89
CA GLY A 49 -4.40 -1.32 2.60
C GLY A 49 -3.92 -1.54 1.17
N TRP A 50 -3.86 -0.49 0.34
CA TRP A 50 -3.46 -0.62 -1.07
C TRP A 50 -2.02 -1.09 -1.23
N THR A 51 -1.07 -0.47 -0.51
CA THR A 51 0.34 -0.89 -0.50
C THR A 51 0.48 -2.30 0.05
N THR A 52 -0.23 -2.64 1.14
CA THR A 52 -0.29 -4.00 1.69
C THR A 52 -0.72 -5.02 0.62
N ALA A 53 -1.73 -4.70 -0.19
CA ALA A 53 -2.23 -5.58 -1.25
C ALA A 53 -1.20 -5.77 -2.38
N LEU A 54 -0.52 -4.71 -2.81
CA LEU A 54 0.56 -4.80 -3.79
C LEU A 54 1.70 -5.67 -3.28
N LEU A 55 2.14 -5.46 -2.04
CA LEU A 55 3.15 -6.30 -1.39
C LEU A 55 2.71 -7.76 -1.33
N SER A 56 1.44 -8.03 -0.99
CA SER A 56 0.93 -9.40 -0.92
C SER A 56 0.94 -10.09 -2.28
N TYR A 57 0.66 -9.35 -3.36
CA TYR A 57 0.78 -9.86 -4.72
C TYR A 57 2.22 -10.25 -5.05
N ILE A 58 3.20 -9.42 -4.66
CA ILE A 58 4.62 -9.63 -4.98
C ILE A 58 5.20 -10.81 -4.19
N VAL A 59 4.93 -10.91 -2.88
CA VAL A 59 5.49 -11.99 -2.04
C VAL A 59 4.86 -13.35 -2.33
N GLY A 60 3.67 -13.39 -2.92
CA GLY A 60 3.00 -14.62 -3.34
C GLY A 60 2.48 -15.51 -2.20
N ASN A 61 2.02 -16.71 -2.55
CA ASN A 61 1.26 -17.59 -1.65
C ASN A 61 2.02 -18.07 -0.41
N GLU A 62 3.33 -18.24 -0.50
CA GLU A 62 4.16 -18.66 0.64
C GLU A 62 4.68 -17.46 1.45
N GLY A 63 4.54 -16.25 0.92
CA GLY A 63 4.87 -15.00 1.58
C GLY A 63 3.79 -14.55 2.55
N LYS A 64 4.10 -13.53 3.34
CA LYS A 64 3.13 -12.96 4.28
C LYS A 64 3.33 -11.46 4.48
N VAL A 65 2.26 -10.70 4.35
CA VAL A 65 2.27 -9.26 4.63
C VAL A 65 1.35 -8.99 5.81
N PHE A 66 1.84 -8.22 6.77
CA PHE A 66 1.08 -7.76 7.93
C PHE A 66 0.89 -6.25 7.79
N GLY A 67 -0.36 -5.79 7.72
CA GLY A 67 -0.68 -4.36 7.81
C GLY A 67 -1.03 -4.00 9.25
N ILE A 68 -0.54 -2.86 9.75
CA ILE A 68 -0.96 -2.27 11.02
C ILE A 68 -1.34 -0.80 10.81
N GLU A 69 -2.48 -0.41 11.37
CA GLU A 69 -3.01 0.95 11.31
C GLU A 69 -3.49 1.40 12.68
N ASN A 70 -3.25 2.67 13.00
CA ASN A 70 -3.79 3.35 14.15
C ASN A 70 -4.97 4.22 13.73
N ILE A 71 -6.18 3.91 14.22
CA ILE A 71 -7.43 4.59 13.83
C ILE A 71 -7.79 5.74 14.80
N ASN A 72 -6.92 6.01 15.78
CA ASN A 72 -7.15 7.04 16.80
C ASN A 72 -6.97 8.48 16.30
#